data_AF-A0A2D5XR84-F1
#
_entry.id   AF-A0A2D5XR84-F1
#
_cell.length_a   1.000
_cell.length_b   1.000
_cell.length_c   1.000
_cell.angle_alpha   90.00
_cell.angle_beta   90.00
_cell.angle_gamma   90.00
#
_symmetry.space_group_name_H-M   'P 1'
#
loop_
_entity.id
_entity.type
_entity.pdbx_description
1 polymer ?
#
loop_
_entity_poly.entity_id
_entity_poly.type
_entity_poly.pdbx_seq_one_letter_code
_entity_poly.pdbx_strand_id
1 'polypeptide(L)'
;WAETGRIENAPPGLFLVAGLGDKDDGKWVTQAETGLPVRIPARSTNTELDTCAKCHSRRRAMTDGHAPGEPFLDGYEPSLLLAGLYHNDGQILDEVYVWGSFVQSRMHAAGVSCRDCHDPHSNQLVAQGNALCTQCHDSGTLDRETHYHHAAGTPGSSCVDCHMASRDYMVIDGRRDHSFRVPRPDLASVLKTPDACSTCHAEGSSWAADKIAEWTGEKTLPPHPGEILARVRAGELEALDELESLIQDEDTSDIMRATAVFELGLRLEPPHMGTLIEAAHDSSALVRAAAARATEVMPPESRAPLIGHLLDDDVRAVRVSAGRSMAAAPLTSLDPSLHAALGRAVQEARNAELANGERPGSWLNLGVLEADQGHFDQAEHATRRAWKMDPDLVAAGVNLADILRMQGREEESREILIKALERHPNNPSLHHALGLAWVRADNPEHAVEHLAKAAAWDPSDPRLALVHGLCLSQLERHGEAIFALENALQMAPTNGDLRLALIDSLRAQERWNEALTHGQELLRQRPKDAMVVQLLREIQQDADR
;
A
#
# COMPACT_ATOMS: atom_id res chain seq x y z
N TRP A 1 4.60 6.18 39.01
CA TRP A 1 3.28 5.62 38.65
C TRP A 1 3.26 5.06 37.23
N ALA A 2 3.59 5.84 36.19
CA ALA A 2 3.96 5.29 34.87
C ALA A 2 5.14 4.29 34.97
N GLU A 3 6.01 4.54 35.96
CA GLU A 3 7.08 3.65 36.38
C GLU A 3 6.63 2.35 37.08
N THR A 4 5.37 2.17 37.49
CA THR A 4 4.97 0.99 38.29
C THR A 4 3.70 0.30 37.80
N GLY A 5 2.88 0.97 36.98
CA GLY A 5 1.64 0.41 36.44
C GLY A 5 0.57 0.09 37.48
N ARG A 6 0.76 0.44 38.76
CA ARG A 6 -0.18 0.15 39.85
C ARG A 6 -1.14 1.33 40.06
N ILE A 7 -2.43 1.08 39.81
CA ILE A 7 -3.55 2.04 39.92
C ILE A 7 -3.68 2.63 41.33
N GLU A 8 -3.31 1.87 42.35
CA GLU A 8 -3.57 2.18 43.77
C GLU A 8 -2.93 3.49 44.27
N ASN A 9 -1.98 4.07 43.52
CA ASN A 9 -1.28 5.31 43.86
C ASN A 9 -1.35 6.39 42.77
N ALA A 10 -2.31 6.32 41.83
CA ALA A 10 -2.46 7.31 40.77
C ALA A 10 -3.07 8.64 41.30
N PRO A 11 -2.44 9.81 41.08
CA PRO A 11 -3.10 11.10 41.26
C PRO A 11 -4.43 11.17 40.47
N PRO A 12 -5.49 11.77 41.02
CA PRO A 12 -6.72 12.00 40.26
C PRO A 12 -6.43 12.86 39.02
N GLY A 13 -6.86 12.41 37.83
CA GLY A 13 -6.74 13.17 36.58
C GLY A 13 -5.64 12.72 35.61
N LEU A 14 -4.91 11.63 35.88
CA LEU A 14 -3.98 11.02 34.92
C LEU A 14 -4.65 9.88 34.13
N PHE A 15 -4.63 9.98 32.79
CA PHE A 15 -5.40 9.11 31.89
C PHE A 15 -4.64 7.91 31.32
N LEU A 16 -3.32 7.81 31.52
CA LEU A 16 -2.49 6.71 30.98
C LEU A 16 -1.98 5.76 32.07
N VAL A 17 -2.80 4.81 32.51
CA VAL A 17 -2.38 3.80 33.51
C VAL A 17 -1.68 2.62 32.80
N ALA A 18 -0.47 2.84 32.28
CA ALA A 18 0.30 1.80 31.60
C ALA A 18 1.73 1.73 32.15
N GLY A 19 2.17 0.53 32.53
CA GLY A 19 3.60 0.28 32.70
C GLY A 19 4.21 0.15 31.32
N LEU A 20 4.99 1.13 30.88
CA LEU A 20 5.58 1.17 29.53
C LEU A 20 6.62 0.05 29.28
N GLY A 21 6.92 -0.79 30.27
CA GLY A 21 7.65 -2.06 30.12
C GLY A 21 9.16 -1.95 29.86
N ASP A 22 9.61 -0.88 29.20
CA ASP A 22 10.97 -0.71 28.68
C ASP A 22 11.92 -0.12 29.75
N LYS A 23 12.06 -0.80 30.90
CA LYS A 23 12.80 -0.32 32.07
C LYS A 23 14.21 -0.91 32.21
N ASP A 24 14.96 -1.01 31.12
CA ASP A 24 16.39 -1.30 31.25
C ASP A 24 17.16 -0.01 31.62
N ASP A 25 18.22 -0.14 32.41
CA ASP A 25 19.16 0.95 32.76
C ASP A 25 20.08 1.31 31.57
N GLY A 26 19.51 1.28 30.36
CA GLY A 26 20.20 1.53 29.10
C GLY A 26 20.83 2.91 29.06
N LYS A 27 22.08 2.96 28.58
CA LYS A 27 22.84 4.19 28.39
C LYS A 27 23.28 4.33 26.95
N TRP A 28 23.29 5.57 26.47
CA TRP A 28 23.87 5.91 25.19
C TRP A 28 25.38 6.07 25.33
N VAL A 29 26.13 5.37 24.50
CA VAL A 29 27.59 5.49 24.39
C VAL A 29 27.97 5.68 22.94
N THR A 30 29.05 6.40 22.68
CA THR A 30 29.58 6.57 21.33
C THR A 30 30.44 5.36 20.95
N GLN A 31 30.14 4.72 19.82
CA GLN A 31 30.99 3.65 19.28
C GLN A 31 32.32 4.23 18.80
N ALA A 32 33.43 3.59 19.17
CA ALA A 32 34.76 4.11 18.85
C ALA A 32 35.08 4.02 17.34
N GLU A 33 34.54 2.99 16.66
CA GLU A 33 34.82 2.69 15.26
C GLU A 33 34.03 3.58 14.31
N THR A 34 32.76 3.85 14.63
CA THR A 34 31.82 4.56 13.75
C THR A 34 31.54 5.99 14.21
N GLY A 35 31.81 6.32 15.46
CA GLY A 35 31.41 7.58 16.08
C GLY A 35 29.89 7.71 16.32
N LEU A 36 29.11 6.66 16.03
CA LEU A 36 27.66 6.68 16.18
C LEU A 36 27.22 6.32 17.60
N PRO A 37 26.13 6.92 18.11
CA PRO A 37 25.57 6.53 19.39
C PRO A 37 24.95 5.13 19.32
N VAL A 38 25.23 4.30 20.34
CA VAL A 38 24.62 3.00 20.55
C VAL A 38 24.08 2.91 21.98
N ARG A 39 22.94 2.23 22.15
CA ARG A 39 22.32 2.01 23.43
C ARG A 39 22.79 0.70 24.06
N ILE A 40 23.26 0.74 25.31
CA ILE A 40 23.73 -0.46 26.05
C ILE A 40 23.05 -0.56 27.43
N PRO A 41 22.36 -1.68 27.74
CA PRO A 41 22.02 -2.75 26.80
C PRO A 41 21.12 -2.27 25.66
N ALA A 42 21.14 -3.01 24.56
CA ALA A 42 20.18 -2.82 23.48
C ALA A 42 18.76 -3.04 24.03
N ARG A 43 17.81 -2.24 23.55
CA ARG A 43 16.41 -2.36 23.98
C ARG A 43 15.86 -3.71 23.54
N SER A 44 15.24 -4.44 24.45
CA SER A 44 14.73 -5.80 24.21
C SER A 44 13.21 -5.89 24.09
N THR A 45 12.49 -4.79 24.31
CA THR A 45 11.02 -4.72 24.27
C THR A 45 10.56 -3.49 23.49
N ASN A 46 9.37 -3.60 22.86
CA ASN A 46 8.72 -2.51 22.12
C ASN A 46 7.44 -2.00 22.82
N THR A 47 7.27 -2.29 24.11
CA THR A 47 6.01 -2.05 24.83
C THR A 47 5.61 -0.57 24.86
N GLU A 48 6.59 0.34 24.98
CA GLU A 48 6.34 1.78 24.91
C GLU A 48 5.88 2.19 23.51
N LEU A 49 6.63 1.79 22.49
CA LEU A 49 6.35 2.13 21.10
C LEU A 49 4.97 1.60 20.69
N ASP A 50 4.65 0.37 21.05
CA ASP A 50 3.38 -0.27 20.78
C ASP A 50 2.21 0.42 21.49
N THR A 51 2.46 0.96 22.68
CA THR A 51 1.46 1.75 23.42
C THR A 51 1.20 3.09 22.73
N CYS A 52 2.25 3.78 22.29
CA CYS A 52 2.13 5.06 21.60
C CYS A 52 1.57 4.92 20.17
N ALA A 53 1.89 3.83 19.46
CA ALA A 53 1.44 3.55 18.11
C ALA A 53 -0.10 3.51 18.01
N LYS A 54 -0.78 3.10 19.09
CA LYS A 54 -2.26 3.10 19.21
C LYS A 54 -2.89 4.48 19.11
N CYS A 55 -2.13 5.57 19.08
CA CYS A 55 -2.66 6.92 18.87
C CYS A 55 -1.88 7.65 17.78
N HIS A 56 -0.56 7.43 17.71
CA HIS A 56 0.38 8.15 16.85
C HIS A 56 0.68 7.45 15.52
N SER A 57 -0.17 6.50 15.10
CA SER A 57 -0.12 5.90 13.76
C SER A 57 -1.47 6.02 13.06
N ARG A 58 -1.47 6.14 11.73
CA ARG A 58 -2.65 5.79 10.94
C ARG A 58 -2.76 4.27 10.88
N ARG A 59 -3.90 3.77 11.35
CA ARG A 59 -4.14 2.36 11.59
C ARG A 59 -5.63 2.05 11.52
N ARG A 60 -5.94 0.78 11.43
CA ARG A 60 -7.29 0.23 11.55
C ARG A 60 -7.38 -0.65 12.80
N ALA A 61 -8.43 -0.48 13.61
CA ALA A 61 -8.65 -1.35 14.77
C ALA A 61 -9.09 -2.74 14.32
N MET A 62 -8.65 -3.79 15.01
CA MET A 62 -9.09 -5.16 14.74
C MET A 62 -9.99 -5.72 15.85
N THR A 63 -10.01 -5.07 17.01
CA THR A 63 -10.81 -5.46 18.18
C THR A 63 -11.46 -4.23 18.82
N ASP A 64 -12.58 -4.47 19.52
CA ASP A 64 -13.23 -3.48 20.37
C ASP A 64 -12.47 -3.37 21.70
N GLY A 65 -11.42 -2.56 21.70
CA GLY A 65 -10.55 -2.33 22.86
C GLY A 65 -9.25 -3.11 22.77
N HIS A 66 -8.18 -2.46 23.22
CA HIS A 66 -6.81 -2.99 23.25
C HIS A 66 -6.14 -2.53 24.55
N ALA A 67 -5.70 -3.46 25.40
CA ALA A 67 -5.21 -3.09 26.73
C ALA A 67 -3.81 -2.47 26.64
N PRO A 68 -3.47 -1.46 27.47
CA PRO A 68 -2.12 -0.88 27.47
C PRO A 68 -1.05 -1.95 27.71
N GLY A 69 0.05 -1.88 26.95
CA GLY A 69 1.13 -2.87 27.01
C GLY A 69 0.95 -4.14 26.16
N GLU A 70 -0.22 -4.37 25.57
CA GLU A 70 -0.40 -5.44 24.57
C GLU A 70 0.26 -5.07 23.22
N PRO A 71 0.81 -6.06 22.47
CA PRO A 71 1.47 -5.83 21.20
C PRO A 71 0.60 -5.04 20.22
N PHE A 72 1.21 -4.10 19.49
CA PHE A 72 0.45 -3.20 18.63
C PHE A 72 -0.29 -3.93 17.51
N LEU A 73 0.37 -4.89 16.87
CA LEU A 73 -0.16 -5.69 15.77
C LEU A 73 -1.19 -6.75 16.20
N ASP A 74 -1.45 -6.89 17.50
CA ASP A 74 -2.58 -7.70 17.95
C ASP A 74 -3.89 -6.91 18.01
N GLY A 75 -3.82 -5.59 18.21
CA GLY A 75 -4.99 -4.72 18.27
C GLY A 75 -5.26 -3.94 16.98
N TYR A 76 -4.22 -3.72 16.15
CA TYR A 76 -4.28 -2.77 15.05
C TYR A 76 -3.50 -3.24 13.81
N GLU A 77 -4.04 -2.91 12.64
CA GLU A 77 -3.34 -2.99 11.35
C GLU A 77 -2.85 -1.57 10.97
N PRO A 78 -1.53 -1.27 10.99
CA PRO A 78 -1.03 0.03 10.57
C PRO A 78 -1.10 0.20 9.05
N SER A 79 -1.19 1.46 8.62
CA SER A 79 -0.95 1.80 7.21
C SER A 79 0.52 1.60 6.87
N LEU A 80 0.79 0.89 5.77
CA LEU A 80 2.09 0.87 5.09
C LEU A 80 2.39 2.25 4.48
N LEU A 81 3.55 2.40 3.84
CA LEU A 81 4.02 3.64 3.20
C LEU A 81 3.35 3.87 1.84
N LEU A 82 2.02 3.79 1.78
CA LEU A 82 1.23 3.78 0.56
C LEU A 82 1.24 5.14 -0.15
N ALA A 83 1.16 5.11 -1.49
CA ALA A 83 1.01 6.30 -2.31
C ALA A 83 -0.23 7.13 -1.88
N GLY A 84 -0.09 8.45 -1.87
CA GLY A 84 -1.12 9.38 -1.38
C GLY A 84 -1.13 9.58 0.14
N LEU A 85 -0.55 8.67 0.91
CA LEU A 85 -0.40 8.78 2.37
C LEU A 85 1.02 9.17 2.79
N TYR A 86 2.01 8.65 2.07
CA TYR A 86 3.43 8.96 2.24
C TYR A 86 4.02 9.38 0.89
N HIS A 87 5.10 10.15 0.95
CA HIS A 87 5.98 10.34 -0.20
C HIS A 87 6.74 9.04 -0.51
N ASN A 88 7.34 8.95 -1.70
CA ASN A 88 8.05 7.73 -2.12
C ASN A 88 9.26 7.42 -1.22
N ASP A 89 9.90 8.43 -0.65
CA ASP A 89 10.97 8.24 0.32
C ASP A 89 10.48 7.88 1.73
N GLY A 90 9.17 7.81 1.97
CA GLY A 90 8.57 7.47 3.24
C GLY A 90 8.36 8.65 4.20
N GLN A 91 8.63 9.89 3.75
CA GLN A 91 8.21 11.09 4.47
C GLN A 91 6.68 11.19 4.55
N ILE A 92 6.17 11.81 5.61
CA ILE A 92 4.73 12.04 5.82
C ILE A 92 4.18 12.95 4.70
N LEU A 93 3.10 12.51 4.03
CA LEU A 93 2.39 13.30 3.00
C LEU A 93 0.99 13.74 3.46
N ASP A 94 0.25 12.84 4.11
CA ASP A 94 -1.13 13.06 4.57
C ASP A 94 -1.28 12.68 6.07
N GLU A 95 -2.51 12.54 6.58
CA GLU A 95 -2.84 12.21 7.97
C GLU A 95 -2.42 10.79 8.38
N VAL A 96 -1.11 10.57 8.46
CA VAL A 96 -0.47 9.30 8.84
C VAL A 96 0.19 9.31 10.22
N TYR A 97 0.18 10.47 10.87
CA TYR A 97 0.85 10.72 12.15
C TYR A 97 2.35 10.43 12.05
N VAL A 98 3.03 10.08 13.16
CA VAL A 98 4.51 10.05 13.21
C VAL A 98 5.10 8.64 13.26
N TRP A 99 4.34 7.63 13.70
CA TRP A 99 4.85 6.27 13.92
C TRP A 99 5.48 5.66 12.66
N GLY A 100 4.82 5.75 11.50
CA GLY A 100 5.35 5.17 10.26
C GLY A 100 6.65 5.81 9.80
N SER A 101 6.81 7.13 9.97
CA SER A 101 8.10 7.82 9.73
C SER A 101 9.15 7.44 10.77
N PHE A 102 8.74 7.28 12.04
CA PHE A 102 9.62 6.94 13.16
C PHE A 102 10.25 5.56 13.02
N VAL A 103 9.45 4.53 12.68
CA VAL A 103 9.95 3.16 12.55
C VAL A 103 10.88 2.94 11.36
N GLN A 104 10.92 3.89 10.41
CA GLN A 104 11.91 3.90 9.33
C GLN A 104 13.27 4.47 9.75
N SER A 105 13.32 5.17 10.89
CA SER A 105 14.49 5.94 11.26
C SER A 105 15.63 5.05 11.78
N ARG A 106 16.87 5.49 11.53
CA ARG A 106 18.06 4.89 12.16
C ARG A 106 18.05 5.07 13.69
N MET A 107 17.35 6.10 14.19
CA MET A 107 17.14 6.32 15.62
C MET A 107 16.34 5.17 16.25
N HIS A 108 15.23 4.78 15.61
CA HIS A 108 14.44 3.65 16.06
C HIS A 108 15.25 2.35 16.00
N ALA A 109 15.97 2.10 14.90
CA ALA A 109 16.84 0.93 14.75
C ALA A 109 17.93 0.86 15.85
N ALA A 110 18.43 2.01 16.32
CA ALA A 110 19.38 2.10 17.42
C ALA A 110 18.76 1.95 18.82
N GLY A 111 17.43 1.88 18.92
CA GLY A 111 16.70 1.68 20.18
C GLY A 111 16.14 2.94 20.85
N VAL A 112 16.12 4.08 20.13
CA VAL A 112 15.40 5.29 20.58
C VAL A 112 13.91 5.00 20.67
N SER A 113 13.25 5.53 21.70
CA SER A 113 11.80 5.54 21.85
C SER A 113 11.27 6.95 22.08
N CYS A 114 9.94 7.09 22.15
CA CYS A 114 9.29 8.39 22.30
C CYS A 114 9.75 9.13 23.57
N ARG A 115 9.96 8.40 24.68
CA ARG A 115 10.35 9.01 25.97
C ARG A 115 11.78 9.55 26.03
N ASP A 116 12.64 9.13 25.10
CA ASP A 116 14.00 9.68 24.99
C ASP A 116 13.96 11.15 24.53
N CYS A 117 12.83 11.55 23.92
CA CYS A 117 12.60 12.92 23.44
C CYS A 117 11.43 13.65 24.12
N HIS A 118 10.40 12.92 24.56
CA HIS A 118 9.15 13.50 25.09
C HIS A 118 8.83 13.04 26.50
N ASP A 119 8.28 13.92 27.32
CA ASP A 119 7.55 13.49 28.51
C ASP A 119 6.22 12.84 28.09
N PRO A 120 5.97 11.58 28.45
CA PRO A 120 4.83 10.81 27.93
C PRO A 120 3.46 11.27 28.43
N HIS A 121 3.38 12.22 29.39
CA HIS A 121 2.12 12.73 29.92
C HIS A 121 1.78 14.12 29.41
N SER A 122 2.79 14.99 29.31
CA SER A 122 2.64 16.37 28.84
C SER A 122 2.90 16.53 27.34
N ASN A 123 3.54 15.53 26.71
CA ASN A 123 4.05 15.57 25.35
C ASN A 123 5.11 16.66 25.11
N GLN A 124 5.58 17.32 26.17
CA GLN A 124 6.64 18.32 26.08
C GLN A 124 7.99 17.64 25.86
N LEU A 125 8.91 18.36 25.18
CA LEU A 125 10.27 17.88 25.00
C LEU A 125 11.00 17.79 26.34
N VAL A 126 11.76 16.71 26.53
CA VAL A 126 12.58 16.51 27.74
C VAL A 126 13.79 17.45 27.81
N ALA A 127 14.21 17.98 26.66
CA ALA A 127 15.27 18.98 26.52
C ALA A 127 14.92 19.99 25.41
N GLN A 128 15.44 21.20 25.52
CA GLN A 128 15.11 22.31 24.61
C GLN A 128 16.16 22.48 23.50
N GLY A 129 15.72 22.79 22.29
CA GLY A 129 16.60 23.01 21.14
C GLY A 129 17.50 21.82 20.82
N ASN A 130 18.72 22.08 20.36
CA ASN A 130 19.68 21.04 19.96
C ASN A 130 20.11 20.14 21.13
N ALA A 131 19.92 20.59 22.37
CA ALA A 131 20.17 19.77 23.56
C ALA A 131 19.38 18.46 23.57
N LEU A 132 18.24 18.40 22.86
CA LEU A 132 17.45 17.19 22.66
C LEU A 132 18.23 16.11 21.88
N CYS A 133 18.89 16.50 20.80
CA CYS A 133 19.65 15.60 19.94
C CYS A 133 21.02 15.25 20.56
N THR A 134 21.65 16.22 21.21
CA THR A 134 22.98 16.05 21.82
C THR A 134 22.94 15.30 23.16
N GLN A 135 21.79 14.74 23.55
CA GLN A 135 21.73 13.71 24.60
C GLN A 135 22.51 12.46 24.18
N CYS A 136 22.52 12.15 22.87
CA CYS A 136 23.17 10.99 22.30
C CYS A 136 24.26 11.37 21.29
N HIS A 137 24.06 12.47 20.56
CA HIS A 137 24.98 12.94 19.53
C HIS A 137 26.07 13.86 20.09
N ASP A 138 27.26 13.82 19.50
CA ASP A 138 28.36 14.68 19.91
C ASP A 138 28.07 16.16 19.57
N SER A 139 27.81 16.97 20.59
CA SER A 139 27.65 18.42 20.45
C SER A 139 28.93 19.11 19.97
N GLY A 140 30.09 18.48 20.19
CA GLY A 140 31.37 18.96 19.72
C GLY A 140 31.51 18.96 18.20
N THR A 141 30.72 18.18 17.47
CA THR A 141 30.84 18.10 16.00
C THR A 141 29.57 18.54 15.31
N LEU A 142 28.41 18.16 15.85
CA LEU A 142 27.12 18.33 15.20
C LEU A 142 26.40 19.63 15.56
N ASP A 143 26.53 20.12 16.80
CA ASP A 143 25.93 21.40 17.23
C ASP A 143 26.91 22.57 17.03
N ARG A 144 27.37 22.75 15.79
CA ARG A 144 28.33 23.81 15.41
C ARG A 144 28.01 24.41 14.05
N GLU A 145 28.38 25.69 13.87
CA GLU A 145 28.19 26.41 12.59
C GLU A 145 28.88 25.72 11.41
N THR A 146 29.92 24.94 11.66
CA THR A 146 30.59 24.13 10.63
C THR A 146 29.78 22.92 10.15
N HIS A 147 28.72 22.55 10.86
CA HIS A 147 27.82 21.47 10.48
C HIS A 147 26.52 22.01 9.88
N TYR A 148 25.85 22.93 10.56
CA TYR A 148 24.57 23.47 10.09
C TYR A 148 24.72 24.69 9.16
N HIS A 149 25.90 25.29 9.04
CA HIS A 149 26.19 26.39 8.11
C HIS A 149 25.29 27.64 8.21
N HIS A 150 24.81 27.93 9.42
CA HIS A 150 24.02 29.11 9.75
C HIS A 150 24.64 29.83 10.95
N ALA A 151 24.16 31.02 11.30
CA ALA A 151 24.53 31.65 12.56
C ALA A 151 23.82 30.95 13.73
N ALA A 152 24.52 30.76 14.84
CA ALA A 152 23.94 30.16 16.04
C ALA A 152 22.67 30.89 16.52
N GLY A 153 21.63 30.13 16.87
CA GLY A 153 20.35 30.66 17.37
C GLY A 153 19.35 31.07 16.28
N THR A 154 19.67 30.84 15.01
CA THR A 154 18.71 30.99 13.89
C THR A 154 17.96 29.68 13.64
N PRO A 155 16.77 29.69 12.99
CA PRO A 155 16.07 28.45 12.62
C PRO A 155 16.97 27.45 11.87
N GLY A 156 17.80 27.92 10.93
CA GLY A 156 18.75 27.06 10.21
C GLY A 156 19.87 26.45 11.06
N SER A 157 20.03 26.87 12.33
CA SER A 157 20.94 26.23 13.29
C SER A 157 20.27 25.14 14.16
N SER A 158 18.97 24.90 13.99
CA SER A 158 18.19 23.91 14.73
C SER A 158 18.26 22.54 14.05
N CYS A 159 18.69 21.50 14.77
CA CYS A 159 18.76 20.12 14.24
C CYS A 159 17.42 19.67 13.67
N VAL A 160 16.31 19.99 14.36
CA VAL A 160 14.97 19.55 13.97
C VAL A 160 14.44 20.27 12.73
N ASP A 161 14.97 21.43 12.36
CA ASP A 161 14.52 22.15 11.17
C ASP A 161 15.11 21.56 9.88
N CYS A 162 16.27 20.89 9.97
CA CYS A 162 16.85 20.14 8.86
C CYS A 162 16.44 18.66 8.85
N HIS A 163 16.54 17.99 10.01
CA HIS A 163 16.37 16.54 10.10
C HIS A 163 14.92 16.09 10.36
N MET A 164 14.05 17.01 10.77
CA MET A 164 12.65 16.73 11.08
C MET A 164 11.75 17.80 10.44
N ALA A 165 11.87 17.94 9.12
CA ALA A 165 11.14 18.93 8.34
C ALA A 165 9.65 18.92 8.73
N SER A 166 9.13 20.11 9.02
CA SER A 166 7.74 20.29 9.43
C SER A 166 6.85 20.50 8.21
N ARG A 167 5.64 19.98 8.28
CA ARG A 167 4.58 20.25 7.30
C ARG A 167 3.28 20.58 8.03
N ASP A 168 2.56 21.56 7.50
CA ASP A 168 1.24 21.91 8.01
C ASP A 168 0.18 20.96 7.45
N TYR A 169 -0.52 20.29 8.34
CA TYR A 169 -1.68 19.45 8.06
C TYR A 169 -2.95 20.26 8.29
N MET A 170 -3.94 20.09 7.41
CA MET A 170 -5.21 20.83 7.48
C MET A 170 -5.04 22.35 7.63
N VAL A 171 -3.96 22.90 7.07
CA VAL A 171 -3.56 24.33 7.12
C VAL A 171 -3.14 24.84 8.51
N ILE A 172 -3.42 24.11 9.61
CA ILE A 172 -3.27 24.63 10.98
C ILE A 172 -2.46 23.74 11.94
N ASP A 173 -2.12 22.52 11.55
CA ASP A 173 -1.46 21.54 12.41
C ASP A 173 -0.06 21.20 11.88
N GLY A 174 0.95 21.95 12.30
CA GLY A 174 2.35 21.70 11.94
C GLY A 174 2.88 20.42 12.60
N ARG A 175 3.20 19.41 11.81
CA ARG A 175 3.83 18.16 12.32
C ARG A 175 5.19 17.94 11.69
N ARG A 176 6.14 17.57 12.54
CA ARG A 176 7.51 17.22 12.14
C ARG A 176 7.60 15.76 11.74
N ASP A 177 8.29 15.51 10.63
CA ASP A 177 8.62 14.15 10.21
C ASP A 177 9.60 13.49 11.21
N HIS A 178 9.33 12.25 11.62
CA HIS A 178 10.11 11.53 12.63
C HIS A 178 11.05 10.49 12.01
N SER A 179 11.35 10.58 10.72
CA SER A 179 12.39 9.73 10.11
C SER A 179 13.82 10.22 10.40
N PHE A 180 13.99 11.43 10.95
CA PHE A 180 15.26 12.04 11.36
C PHE A 180 16.34 12.00 10.26
N ARG A 181 15.93 12.17 9.00
CA ARG A 181 16.78 11.91 7.84
C ARG A 181 17.89 12.94 7.72
N VAL A 182 19.02 12.49 7.19
CA VAL A 182 19.98 13.41 6.58
C VAL A 182 19.28 14.06 5.39
N PRO A 183 19.27 15.41 5.27
CA PRO A 183 18.62 16.08 4.16
C PRO A 183 19.10 15.55 2.81
N ARG A 184 18.16 15.22 1.92
CA ARG A 184 18.40 14.72 0.56
C ARG A 184 17.81 15.64 -0.53
N PRO A 185 18.23 16.93 -0.59
CA PRO A 185 17.76 17.83 -1.65
C PRO A 185 18.12 17.34 -3.05
N ASP A 186 19.14 16.48 -3.19
CA ASP A 186 19.51 15.80 -4.43
C ASP A 186 18.40 14.87 -4.95
N LEU A 187 17.60 14.28 -4.06
CA LEU A 187 16.48 13.42 -4.42
C LEU A 187 15.14 14.16 -4.44
N ALA A 188 15.03 15.31 -3.79
CA ALA A 188 13.76 16.01 -3.60
C ALA A 188 13.04 16.32 -4.91
N SER A 189 13.75 16.79 -5.94
CA SER A 189 13.15 17.05 -7.25
C SER A 189 12.78 15.79 -8.02
N VAL A 190 13.56 14.71 -7.85
CA VAL A 190 13.35 13.43 -8.54
C VAL A 190 12.15 12.70 -7.96
N LEU A 191 12.09 12.62 -6.63
CA LEU A 191 11.05 11.92 -5.89
C LEU A 191 9.83 12.79 -5.59
N LYS A 192 9.90 14.10 -5.92
CA LYS A 192 8.89 15.12 -5.62
C LYS A 192 8.57 15.20 -4.12
N THR A 193 9.60 15.07 -3.29
CA THR A 193 9.48 15.06 -1.83
C THR A 193 9.86 16.40 -1.21
N PRO A 194 9.43 16.68 0.04
CA PRO A 194 9.81 17.88 0.73
C PRO A 194 11.31 17.93 0.99
N ASP A 195 11.86 19.14 0.91
CA ASP A 195 13.24 19.46 1.24
C ASP A 195 13.29 20.61 2.24
N ALA A 196 13.98 20.39 3.35
CA ALA A 196 14.12 21.38 4.42
C ALA A 196 14.70 22.70 3.91
N CYS A 197 15.70 22.64 3.01
CA CYS A 197 16.36 23.84 2.50
C CYS A 197 15.40 24.70 1.65
N SER A 198 14.64 24.06 0.75
CA SER A 198 13.67 24.74 -0.12
C SER A 198 12.52 25.43 0.62
N THR A 199 12.30 25.12 1.90
CA THR A 199 11.28 25.79 2.73
C THR A 199 11.67 27.23 3.08
N CYS A 200 12.97 27.54 3.14
CA CYS A 200 13.47 28.89 3.43
C CYS A 200 14.19 29.54 2.23
N HIS A 201 14.75 28.74 1.32
CA HIS A 201 15.54 29.19 0.19
C HIS A 201 14.79 29.11 -1.13
N ALA A 202 14.69 30.25 -1.84
CA ALA A 202 13.99 30.36 -3.12
C ALA A 202 14.78 29.73 -4.28
N GLU A 203 16.06 29.45 -4.09
CA GLU A 203 16.97 28.83 -5.06
C GLU A 203 16.62 27.36 -5.36
N GLY A 204 15.89 26.71 -4.45
CA GLY A 204 15.38 25.34 -4.60
C GLY A 204 16.40 24.23 -4.34
N SER A 205 15.94 22.98 -4.45
CA SER A 205 16.68 21.81 -3.98
C SER A 205 17.96 21.49 -4.77
N SER A 206 18.03 21.83 -6.06
CA SER A 206 19.28 21.63 -6.83
C SER A 206 20.42 22.49 -6.25
N TRP A 207 20.14 23.74 -5.90
CA TRP A 207 21.12 24.61 -5.25
C TRP A 207 21.51 24.09 -3.86
N ALA A 208 20.53 23.59 -3.10
CA ALA A 208 20.78 23.04 -1.77
C ALA A 208 21.66 21.78 -1.85
N ALA A 209 21.43 20.91 -2.85
CA ALA A 209 22.26 19.74 -3.10
C ALA A 209 23.71 20.12 -3.42
N ASP A 210 23.92 21.11 -4.28
CA ASP A 210 25.26 21.63 -4.61
C ASP A 210 25.97 22.17 -3.36
N LYS A 211 25.24 22.86 -2.47
CA LYS A 211 25.79 23.40 -1.23
C LYS A 211 26.17 22.31 -0.23
N ILE A 212 25.30 21.32 -0.03
CA ILE A 212 25.62 20.18 0.85
C ILE A 212 26.86 19.44 0.32
N ALA A 213 26.95 19.19 -0.99
CA ALA A 213 28.11 18.55 -1.59
C ALA A 213 29.40 19.37 -1.44
N GLU A 214 29.31 20.71 -1.53
CA GLU A 214 30.43 21.62 -1.26
C GLU A 214 30.91 21.52 0.20
N TRP A 215 29.98 21.43 1.15
CA TRP A 215 30.27 21.39 2.59
C TRP A 215 30.85 20.05 3.05
N THR A 216 30.27 18.94 2.60
CA THR A 216 30.69 17.59 3.01
C THR A 216 31.86 17.06 2.20
N GLY A 217 32.08 17.59 1.00
CA GLY A 217 32.99 17.03 0.01
C GLY A 217 32.47 15.75 -0.66
N GLU A 218 31.27 15.29 -0.30
CA GLU A 218 30.61 14.12 -0.88
C GLU A 218 29.72 14.54 -2.04
N LYS A 219 30.07 14.12 -3.25
CA LYS A 219 29.28 14.40 -4.46
C LYS A 219 28.19 13.37 -4.74
N THR A 220 28.20 12.25 -4.04
CA THR A 220 27.27 11.16 -4.26
C THR A 220 26.90 10.55 -2.92
N LEU A 221 25.63 10.67 -2.56
CA LEU A 221 25.07 10.09 -1.36
C LEU A 221 24.59 8.65 -1.64
N PRO A 222 24.46 7.80 -0.62
CA PRO A 222 23.97 6.43 -0.81
C PRO A 222 22.59 6.39 -1.48
N PRO A 223 22.30 5.34 -2.28
CA PRO A 223 20.95 5.11 -2.81
C PRO A 223 19.90 5.11 -1.71
N HIS A 224 18.70 5.58 -2.04
CA HIS A 224 17.57 5.59 -1.12
C HIS A 224 16.46 4.64 -1.61
N PRO A 225 15.88 3.77 -0.76
CA PRO A 225 14.78 2.87 -1.14
C PRO A 225 13.60 3.53 -1.85
N GLY A 226 13.35 4.81 -1.54
CA GLY A 226 12.30 5.59 -2.18
C GLY A 226 12.50 5.84 -3.67
N GLU A 227 13.72 5.74 -4.19
CA GLU A 227 13.99 5.79 -5.63
C GLU A 227 13.39 4.56 -6.32
N ILE A 228 13.56 3.37 -5.73
CA ILE A 228 12.98 2.11 -6.22
C ILE A 228 11.45 2.21 -6.17
N LEU A 229 10.87 2.62 -5.03
CA LEU A 229 9.41 2.77 -4.91
C LEU A 229 8.84 3.77 -5.92
N ALA A 230 9.53 4.88 -6.19
CA ALA A 230 9.09 5.87 -7.17
C ALA A 230 8.99 5.28 -8.58
N ARG A 231 10.00 4.50 -8.99
CA ARG A 231 10.04 3.85 -10.30
C ARG A 231 8.99 2.75 -10.44
N VAL A 232 8.83 1.91 -9.42
CA VAL A 232 7.79 0.87 -9.38
C VAL A 232 6.39 1.50 -9.49
N ARG A 233 6.14 2.60 -8.77
CA ARG A 233 4.87 3.34 -8.84
C ARG A 233 4.65 4.03 -10.17
N ALA A 234 5.72 4.42 -10.86
CA ALA A 234 5.67 4.94 -12.21
C ALA A 234 5.41 3.85 -13.28
N GLY A 235 5.44 2.57 -12.89
CA GLY A 235 5.18 1.44 -13.78
C GLY A 235 6.40 0.90 -14.52
N GLU A 236 7.62 1.23 -14.07
CA GLU A 236 8.85 0.67 -14.62
C GLU A 236 9.02 -0.80 -14.16
N LEU A 237 8.84 -1.74 -15.09
CA LEU A 237 8.89 -3.17 -14.79
C LEU A 237 10.29 -3.63 -14.38
N GLU A 238 11.35 -3.01 -14.92
CA GLU A 238 12.73 -3.32 -14.56
C GLU A 238 13.06 -2.98 -13.10
N ALA A 239 12.27 -2.10 -12.46
CA ALA A 239 12.45 -1.76 -11.05
C ALA A 239 11.95 -2.87 -10.10
N LEU A 240 11.26 -3.89 -10.59
CA LEU A 240 10.81 -5.01 -9.76
C LEU A 240 11.98 -5.85 -9.24
N ASP A 241 13.04 -6.06 -10.02
CA ASP A 241 14.25 -6.77 -9.56
C ASP A 241 14.95 -6.03 -8.40
N GLU A 242 14.98 -4.69 -8.47
CA GLU A 242 15.51 -3.84 -7.38
C GLU A 242 14.58 -3.88 -6.15
N LEU A 243 13.27 -3.97 -6.36
CA LEU A 243 12.28 -4.11 -5.29
C LEU A 243 12.46 -5.44 -4.54
N GLU A 244 12.78 -6.54 -5.22
CA GLU A 244 13.11 -7.81 -4.56
C GLU A 244 14.33 -7.70 -3.65
N SER A 245 15.37 -7.06 -4.17
CA SER A 245 16.60 -6.81 -3.38
C SER A 245 16.29 -5.98 -2.14
N LEU A 246 15.39 -5.00 -2.24
CA LEU A 246 14.92 -4.20 -1.10
C LEU A 246 14.13 -5.03 -0.08
N ILE A 247 13.31 -6.00 -0.53
CA ILE A 247 12.55 -6.90 0.36
C ILE A 247 13.48 -7.80 1.16
N GLN A 248 14.58 -8.25 0.56
CA GLN A 248 15.57 -9.15 1.19
C GLN A 248 16.61 -8.44 2.04
N ASP A 249 16.70 -7.11 1.98
CA ASP A 249 17.65 -6.31 2.75
C ASP A 249 17.22 -6.14 4.21
N GLU A 250 17.84 -6.88 5.13
CA GLU A 250 17.57 -6.81 6.58
C GLU A 250 17.99 -5.46 7.22
N ASP A 251 18.82 -4.65 6.56
CA ASP A 251 19.16 -3.30 7.04
C ASP A 251 18.04 -2.28 6.74
N THR A 252 17.11 -2.63 5.84
CA THR A 252 15.95 -1.82 5.53
C THR A 252 14.84 -2.05 6.57
N SER A 253 14.19 -0.96 6.99
CA SER A 253 13.10 -1.05 8.00
C SER A 253 11.94 -1.95 7.57
N ASP A 254 11.39 -2.69 8.52
CA ASP A 254 10.25 -3.60 8.33
C ASP A 254 9.08 -2.99 7.57
N ILE A 255 8.72 -1.74 7.87
CA ILE A 255 7.59 -1.06 7.20
C ILE A 255 7.90 -0.75 5.72
N MET A 256 9.16 -0.46 5.39
CA MET A 256 9.61 -0.24 4.03
C MET A 256 9.63 -1.57 3.26
N ARG A 257 10.17 -2.64 3.86
CA ARG A 257 10.13 -4.01 3.29
C ARG A 257 8.70 -4.49 3.08
N ALA A 258 7.82 -4.32 4.06
CA ALA A 258 6.40 -4.66 3.95
C ALA A 258 5.68 -3.83 2.86
N THR A 259 6.04 -2.54 2.72
CA THR A 259 5.54 -1.71 1.60
C THR A 259 6.01 -2.26 0.26
N ALA A 260 7.28 -2.65 0.15
CA ALA A 260 7.83 -3.24 -1.07
C ALA A 260 7.12 -4.56 -1.44
N VAL A 261 6.85 -5.44 -0.48
CA VAL A 261 6.05 -6.66 -0.69
C VAL A 261 4.64 -6.35 -1.20
N PHE A 262 3.98 -5.35 -0.62
CA PHE A 262 2.65 -4.94 -1.06
C PHE A 262 2.67 -4.39 -2.51
N GLU A 263 3.64 -3.54 -2.85
CA GLU A 263 3.79 -2.98 -4.21
C GLU A 263 4.15 -4.05 -5.25
N LEU A 264 4.94 -5.06 -4.85
CA LEU A 264 5.25 -6.23 -5.67
C LEU A 264 3.97 -7.03 -5.99
N GLY A 265 3.12 -7.25 -4.98
CA GLY A 265 1.84 -7.94 -5.15
C GLY A 265 0.91 -7.28 -6.17
N LEU A 266 0.87 -5.95 -6.22
CA LEU A 266 0.04 -5.21 -7.19
C LEU A 266 0.47 -5.42 -8.66
N ARG A 267 1.69 -5.92 -8.88
CA ARG A 267 2.33 -6.09 -10.19
C ARG A 267 3.02 -7.46 -10.29
N LEU A 268 2.45 -8.46 -9.63
CA LEU A 268 3.10 -9.76 -9.48
C LEU A 268 3.25 -10.46 -10.83
N GLU A 269 4.49 -10.66 -11.25
CA GLU A 269 4.85 -11.46 -12.42
C GLU A 269 5.43 -12.81 -11.99
N PRO A 270 5.31 -13.88 -12.80
CA PRO A 270 5.80 -15.22 -12.45
C PRO A 270 7.25 -15.32 -11.93
N PRO A 271 8.23 -14.54 -12.43
CA PRO A 271 9.61 -14.57 -11.91
C PRO A 271 9.70 -14.19 -10.42
N HIS A 272 8.80 -13.35 -9.94
CA HIS A 272 8.87 -12.73 -8.60
C HIS A 272 8.10 -13.48 -7.52
N MET A 273 7.46 -14.60 -7.87
CA MET A 273 6.70 -15.41 -6.92
C MET A 273 7.55 -15.96 -5.77
N GLY A 274 8.84 -16.25 -6.03
CA GLY A 274 9.77 -16.75 -5.00
C GLY A 274 9.93 -15.76 -3.85
N THR A 275 10.11 -14.49 -4.17
CA THR A 275 10.25 -13.39 -3.20
C THR A 275 9.01 -13.27 -2.31
N LEU A 276 7.81 -13.45 -2.87
CA LEU A 276 6.57 -13.42 -2.08
C LEU A 276 6.47 -14.59 -1.10
N ILE A 277 6.95 -15.78 -1.49
CA ILE A 277 7.00 -16.96 -0.61
C ILE A 277 7.98 -16.72 0.54
N GLU A 278 9.15 -16.15 0.25
CA GLU A 278 10.15 -15.80 1.27
C GLU A 278 9.59 -14.77 2.26
N ALA A 279 8.93 -13.71 1.75
CA ALA A 279 8.28 -12.69 2.58
C ALA A 279 7.19 -13.27 3.51
N ALA A 280 6.48 -14.31 3.09
CA ALA A 280 5.51 -15.02 3.93
C ALA A 280 6.15 -15.80 5.10
N HIS A 281 7.47 -15.98 5.10
CA HIS A 281 8.24 -16.61 6.18
C HIS A 281 9.14 -15.62 6.94
N ASP A 282 8.98 -14.31 6.68
CA ASP A 282 9.83 -13.28 7.25
C ASP A 282 9.73 -13.20 8.78
N SER A 283 10.81 -12.77 9.44
CA SER A 283 10.80 -12.56 10.88
C SER A 283 9.84 -11.44 11.31
N SER A 284 9.64 -10.43 10.46
CA SER A 284 8.73 -9.31 10.72
C SER A 284 7.26 -9.68 10.45
N ALA A 285 6.41 -9.48 11.45
CA ALA A 285 4.97 -9.67 11.30
C ALA A 285 4.35 -8.67 10.30
N LEU A 286 4.94 -7.48 10.11
CA LEU A 286 4.48 -6.53 9.09
C LEU A 286 4.72 -7.09 7.68
N VAL A 287 5.88 -7.68 7.44
CA VAL A 287 6.25 -8.26 6.14
C VAL A 287 5.38 -9.47 5.84
N ARG A 288 5.16 -10.37 6.81
CA ARG A 288 4.25 -11.51 6.64
C ARG A 288 2.80 -11.10 6.38
N ALA A 289 2.29 -10.09 7.09
CA ALA A 289 0.95 -9.55 6.85
C ALA A 289 0.82 -8.91 5.45
N ALA A 290 1.86 -8.19 5.00
CA ALA A 290 1.91 -7.65 3.65
C ALA A 290 1.98 -8.75 2.58
N ALA A 291 2.71 -9.84 2.83
CA ALA A 291 2.77 -10.99 1.94
C ALA A 291 1.40 -11.66 1.80
N ALA A 292 0.64 -11.82 2.90
CA ALA A 292 -0.74 -12.30 2.83
C ALA A 292 -1.61 -11.44 1.91
N ARG A 293 -1.61 -10.12 2.14
CA ARG A 293 -2.37 -9.15 1.33
C ARG A 293 -1.96 -9.13 -0.14
N ALA A 294 -0.66 -9.28 -0.43
CA ALA A 294 -0.14 -9.31 -1.79
C ALA A 294 -0.69 -10.48 -2.62
N THR A 295 -1.20 -11.54 -1.99
CA THR A 295 -1.85 -12.66 -2.70
C THR A 295 -3.30 -12.39 -3.13
N GLU A 296 -3.93 -11.28 -2.71
CA GLU A 296 -5.33 -10.98 -3.04
C GLU A 296 -5.58 -10.82 -4.55
N VAL A 297 -4.53 -10.49 -5.33
CA VAL A 297 -4.62 -10.42 -6.80
C VAL A 297 -4.58 -11.79 -7.48
N MET A 298 -4.16 -12.84 -6.77
CA MET A 298 -4.02 -14.19 -7.32
C MET A 298 -5.35 -14.94 -7.28
N PRO A 299 -5.58 -15.97 -8.12
CA PRO A 299 -6.72 -16.86 -7.99
C PRO A 299 -6.79 -17.51 -6.60
N PRO A 300 -7.96 -17.55 -5.92
CA PRO A 300 -8.08 -18.06 -4.54
C PRO A 300 -7.50 -19.46 -4.32
N GLU A 301 -7.66 -20.37 -5.29
CA GLU A 301 -7.14 -21.73 -5.27
C GLU A 301 -5.61 -21.82 -5.26
N SER A 302 -4.92 -20.74 -5.64
CA SER A 302 -3.46 -20.69 -5.73
C SER A 302 -2.81 -20.06 -4.50
N ARG A 303 -3.59 -19.54 -3.54
CA ARG A 303 -3.07 -18.79 -2.38
C ARG A 303 -2.60 -19.71 -1.24
N ALA A 304 -3.27 -20.85 -1.06
CA ALA A 304 -3.01 -21.77 0.06
C ALA A 304 -1.54 -22.24 0.18
N PRO A 305 -0.83 -22.60 -0.91
CA PRO A 305 0.56 -23.03 -0.80
C PRO A 305 1.53 -21.91 -0.38
N LEU A 306 1.14 -20.65 -0.54
CA LEU A 306 1.99 -19.49 -0.23
C LEU A 306 1.77 -19.00 1.20
N ILE A 307 0.51 -18.94 1.64
CA ILE A 307 0.13 -18.23 2.88
C ILE A 307 -0.73 -19.06 3.84
N GLY A 308 -0.97 -20.34 3.54
CA GLY A 308 -1.82 -21.19 4.38
C GLY A 308 -1.30 -21.35 5.82
N HIS A 309 0.01 -21.37 6.02
CA HIS A 309 0.62 -21.44 7.37
C HIS A 309 0.38 -20.16 8.19
N LEU A 310 0.16 -19.02 7.53
CA LEU A 310 -0.10 -17.74 8.20
C LEU A 310 -1.47 -17.69 8.91
N LEU A 311 -2.36 -18.64 8.63
CA LEU A 311 -3.64 -18.77 9.32
C LEU A 311 -3.49 -19.09 10.82
N ASP A 312 -2.34 -19.67 11.20
CA ASP A 312 -1.97 -20.00 12.59
C ASP A 312 -0.77 -19.18 13.10
N ASP A 313 -0.47 -18.04 12.46
CA ASP A 313 0.59 -17.13 12.91
C ASP A 313 0.34 -16.65 14.35
N ASP A 314 1.38 -16.41 15.13
CA ASP A 314 1.25 -15.92 16.52
C ASP A 314 0.62 -14.52 16.58
N VAL A 315 0.82 -13.68 15.55
CA VAL A 315 0.37 -12.28 15.51
C VAL A 315 -0.99 -12.14 14.84
N ARG A 316 -1.94 -11.47 15.52
CA ARG A 316 -3.32 -11.32 15.00
C ARG A 316 -3.39 -10.61 13.66
N ALA A 317 -2.62 -9.54 13.43
CA ALA A 317 -2.64 -8.81 12.16
C ALA A 317 -2.28 -9.70 10.96
N VAL A 318 -1.38 -10.67 11.17
CA VAL A 318 -0.99 -11.64 10.14
C VAL A 318 -2.15 -12.60 9.89
N ARG A 319 -2.74 -13.19 10.94
CA ARG A 319 -3.91 -14.06 10.81
C ARG A 319 -5.12 -13.36 10.17
N VAL A 320 -5.39 -12.10 10.52
CA VAL A 320 -6.48 -11.31 9.91
C VAL A 320 -6.22 -11.08 8.43
N SER A 321 -4.99 -10.73 8.05
CA SER A 321 -4.59 -10.54 6.65
C SER A 321 -4.70 -11.83 5.85
N ALA A 322 -4.22 -12.94 6.42
CA ALA A 322 -4.33 -14.27 5.81
C ALA A 322 -5.78 -14.74 5.72
N GLY A 323 -6.58 -14.55 6.76
CA GLY A 323 -8.00 -14.91 6.80
C GLY A 323 -8.82 -14.17 5.73
N ARG A 324 -8.60 -12.85 5.56
CA ARG A 324 -9.22 -12.09 4.48
C ARG A 324 -8.78 -12.61 3.11
N SER A 325 -7.49 -12.78 2.90
CA SER A 325 -6.92 -13.23 1.62
C SER A 325 -7.33 -14.65 1.26
N MET A 326 -7.61 -15.50 2.24
CA MET A 326 -8.00 -16.91 2.06
C MET A 326 -9.52 -17.13 2.11
N ALA A 327 -10.33 -16.09 2.30
CA ALA A 327 -11.77 -16.24 2.48
C ALA A 327 -12.45 -16.90 1.26
N ALA A 328 -12.03 -16.56 0.04
CA ALA A 328 -12.56 -17.17 -1.18
C ALA A 328 -11.89 -18.52 -1.54
N ALA A 329 -10.88 -18.97 -0.79
CA ALA A 329 -10.10 -20.15 -1.15
C ALA A 329 -10.91 -21.44 -0.94
N PRO A 330 -11.02 -22.33 -1.94
CA PRO A 330 -11.71 -23.60 -1.77
C PRO A 330 -11.06 -24.46 -0.70
N LEU A 331 -11.83 -25.03 0.23
CA LEU A 331 -11.31 -25.94 1.26
C LEU A 331 -10.57 -27.15 0.69
N THR A 332 -10.87 -27.55 -0.54
CA THR A 332 -10.17 -28.61 -1.28
C THR A 332 -8.73 -28.26 -1.65
N SER A 333 -8.39 -26.97 -1.70
CA SER A 333 -7.03 -26.47 -1.96
C SER A 333 -6.19 -26.36 -0.68
N LEU A 334 -6.80 -26.54 0.50
CA LEU A 334 -6.17 -26.34 1.80
C LEU A 334 -6.01 -27.68 2.54
N ASP A 335 -4.86 -27.86 3.21
CA ASP A 335 -4.64 -29.01 4.08
C ASP A 335 -5.75 -29.11 5.14
N PRO A 336 -6.39 -30.28 5.35
CA PRO A 336 -7.45 -30.46 6.33
C PRO A 336 -7.09 -30.00 7.76
N SER A 337 -5.82 -30.05 8.15
CA SER A 337 -5.35 -29.55 9.45
C SER A 337 -5.54 -28.05 9.63
N LEU A 338 -5.52 -27.28 8.54
CA LEU A 338 -5.65 -25.82 8.53
C LEU A 338 -7.10 -25.35 8.40
N HIS A 339 -8.08 -26.24 8.20
CA HIS A 339 -9.49 -25.83 8.05
C HIS A 339 -10.02 -25.09 9.30
N ALA A 340 -9.63 -25.55 10.49
CA ALA A 340 -10.00 -24.87 11.74
C ALA A 340 -9.28 -23.51 11.90
N ALA A 341 -8.03 -23.42 11.42
CA ALA A 341 -7.26 -22.17 11.42
C ALA A 341 -7.90 -21.13 10.49
N LEU A 342 -8.29 -21.54 9.28
CA LEU A 342 -9.01 -20.69 8.34
C LEU A 342 -10.30 -20.12 8.96
N GLY A 343 -11.12 -20.97 9.58
CA GLY A 343 -12.34 -20.53 10.24
C GLY A 343 -12.09 -19.50 11.35
N ARG A 344 -11.03 -19.67 12.15
CA ARG A 344 -10.62 -18.69 13.16
C ARG A 344 -10.14 -17.38 12.54
N ALA A 345 -9.26 -17.45 11.55
CA ALA A 345 -8.67 -16.29 10.88
C ALA A 345 -9.73 -15.45 10.14
N VAL A 346 -10.66 -16.09 9.43
CA VAL A 346 -11.81 -15.41 8.81
C VAL A 346 -12.71 -14.76 9.85
N GLN A 347 -12.96 -15.42 10.99
CA GLN A 347 -13.73 -14.84 12.08
C GLN A 347 -13.01 -13.63 12.72
N GLU A 348 -11.69 -13.68 12.88
CA GLU A 348 -10.90 -12.51 13.31
C GLU A 348 -11.00 -11.37 12.29
N ALA A 349 -10.94 -11.66 10.99
CA ALA A 349 -11.12 -10.65 9.93
C ALA A 349 -12.53 -10.02 9.96
N ARG A 350 -13.58 -10.84 10.15
CA ARG A 350 -14.95 -10.38 10.35
C ARG A 350 -15.06 -9.45 11.57
N ASN A 351 -14.47 -9.84 12.70
CA ASN A 351 -14.48 -9.03 13.91
C ASN A 351 -13.75 -7.69 13.70
N ALA A 352 -12.66 -7.69 12.92
CA ALA A 352 -11.94 -6.47 12.56
C ALA A 352 -12.80 -5.53 11.69
N GLU A 353 -13.65 -6.02 10.78
CA GLU A 353 -14.61 -5.17 10.06
C GLU A 353 -15.67 -4.59 11.02
N LEU A 354 -16.20 -5.42 11.93
CA LEU A 354 -17.22 -5.01 12.90
C LEU A 354 -16.70 -3.97 13.91
N ALA A 355 -15.44 -4.07 14.33
CA ALA A 355 -14.78 -3.11 15.21
C ALA A 355 -14.64 -1.70 14.59
N ASN A 356 -14.82 -1.59 13.27
CA ASN A 356 -14.89 -0.32 12.54
C ASN A 356 -16.28 -0.10 11.90
N GLY A 357 -17.33 -0.70 12.48
CA GLY A 357 -18.70 -0.69 11.97
C GLY A 357 -19.38 0.68 11.98
N GLU A 358 -18.71 1.73 12.45
CA GLU A 358 -19.12 3.12 12.28
C GLU A 358 -18.83 3.67 10.87
N ARG A 359 -18.02 2.96 10.07
CA ARG A 359 -17.62 3.40 8.72
C ARG A 359 -18.34 2.61 7.63
N PRO A 360 -18.82 3.26 6.55
CA PRO A 360 -19.44 2.55 5.43
C PRO A 360 -18.47 1.58 4.75
N GLY A 361 -17.18 1.94 4.64
CA GLY A 361 -16.14 1.09 4.06
C GLY A 361 -15.96 -0.26 4.78
N SER A 362 -16.09 -0.30 6.11
CA SER A 362 -15.98 -1.56 6.87
C SER A 362 -17.17 -2.48 6.63
N TRP A 363 -18.38 -1.92 6.47
CA TRP A 363 -19.55 -2.70 6.07
C TRP A 363 -19.44 -3.22 4.64
N LEU A 364 -18.83 -2.45 3.74
CA LEU A 364 -18.54 -2.91 2.38
C LEU A 364 -17.56 -4.09 2.40
N ASN A 365 -16.43 -3.95 3.10
CA ASN A 365 -15.44 -5.02 3.24
C ASN A 365 -16.04 -6.27 3.90
N LEU A 366 -16.91 -6.09 4.91
CA LEU A 366 -17.66 -7.20 5.50
C LEU A 366 -18.56 -7.86 4.45
N GLY A 367 -19.25 -7.08 3.63
CA GLY A 367 -20.06 -7.59 2.52
C GLY A 367 -19.27 -8.47 1.55
N VAL A 368 -18.08 -8.02 1.15
CA VAL A 368 -17.16 -8.79 0.30
C VAL A 368 -16.71 -10.06 1.00
N LEU A 369 -16.26 -9.97 2.25
CA LEU A 369 -15.81 -11.13 3.04
C LEU A 369 -16.90 -12.21 3.17
N GLU A 370 -18.15 -11.80 3.40
CA GLU A 370 -19.28 -12.73 3.47
C GLU A 370 -19.62 -13.34 2.11
N ALA A 371 -19.51 -12.57 1.03
CA ALA A 371 -19.71 -13.08 -0.33
C ALA A 371 -18.66 -14.14 -0.68
N ASP A 372 -17.39 -13.89 -0.32
CA ASP A 372 -16.28 -14.82 -0.51
C ASP A 372 -16.48 -16.13 0.28
N GLN A 373 -17.12 -16.07 1.45
CA GLN A 373 -17.51 -17.23 2.25
C GLN A 373 -18.82 -17.90 1.78
N GLY A 374 -19.47 -17.37 0.73
CA GLY A 374 -20.76 -17.87 0.22
C GLY A 374 -21.97 -17.53 1.10
N HIS A 375 -21.80 -16.66 2.10
CA HIS A 375 -22.84 -16.18 3.01
C HIS A 375 -23.62 -15.00 2.38
N PHE A 376 -24.28 -15.24 1.25
CA PHE A 376 -24.86 -14.17 0.43
C PHE A 376 -25.90 -13.30 1.13
N ASP A 377 -26.69 -13.85 2.06
CA ASP A 377 -27.67 -13.07 2.82
C ASP A 377 -27.00 -12.06 3.76
N GLN A 378 -25.92 -12.48 4.42
CA GLN A 378 -25.10 -11.62 5.27
C GLN A 378 -24.35 -10.58 4.42
N ALA A 379 -23.85 -10.99 3.26
CA ALA A 379 -23.19 -10.12 2.29
C ALA A 379 -24.11 -9.00 1.79
N GLU A 380 -25.34 -9.36 1.40
CA GLU A 380 -26.36 -8.39 0.98
C GLU A 380 -26.70 -7.43 2.12
N HIS A 381 -26.92 -7.94 3.34
CA HIS A 381 -27.23 -7.11 4.50
C HIS A 381 -26.12 -6.09 4.77
N ALA A 382 -24.86 -6.53 4.80
CA ALA A 382 -23.71 -5.68 5.06
C ALA A 382 -23.53 -4.62 3.96
N THR A 383 -23.63 -5.02 2.69
CA THR A 383 -23.44 -4.08 1.57
C THR A 383 -24.59 -3.08 1.44
N ARG A 384 -25.85 -3.49 1.70
CA ARG A 384 -26.98 -2.56 1.81
C ARG A 384 -26.79 -1.57 2.95
N ARG A 385 -26.22 -2.01 4.07
CA ARG A 385 -25.91 -1.12 5.19
C ARG A 385 -24.82 -0.12 4.82
N ALA A 386 -23.75 -0.55 4.17
CA ALA A 386 -22.70 0.33 3.65
C ALA A 386 -23.29 1.42 2.76
N TRP A 387 -24.11 1.03 1.78
CA TRP A 387 -24.70 1.98 0.83
C TRP A 387 -25.79 2.87 1.45
N LYS A 388 -26.47 2.40 2.50
CA LYS A 388 -27.39 3.26 3.28
C LYS A 388 -26.63 4.32 4.09
N MET A 389 -25.47 3.97 4.63
CA MET A 389 -24.62 4.90 5.40
C MET A 389 -23.98 5.95 4.50
N ASP A 390 -23.50 5.53 3.34
CA ASP A 390 -22.97 6.41 2.31
C ASP A 390 -23.50 6.02 0.93
N PRO A 391 -24.58 6.68 0.48
CA PRO A 391 -25.13 6.46 -0.85
C PRO A 391 -24.20 6.84 -2.01
N ASP A 392 -23.15 7.62 -1.77
CA ASP A 392 -22.14 8.02 -2.78
C ASP A 392 -20.94 7.06 -2.83
N LEU A 393 -20.90 6.05 -1.95
CA LEU A 393 -19.93 4.97 -2.01
C LEU A 393 -20.25 4.03 -3.18
N VAL A 394 -19.82 4.41 -4.39
CA VAL A 394 -20.05 3.65 -5.64
C VAL A 394 -19.71 2.17 -5.51
N ALA A 395 -18.59 1.86 -4.85
CA ALA A 395 -18.15 0.48 -4.65
C ALA A 395 -19.20 -0.37 -3.91
N ALA A 396 -19.99 0.20 -3.00
CA ALA A 396 -21.08 -0.52 -2.33
C ALA A 396 -22.23 -0.83 -3.28
N GLY A 397 -22.59 0.09 -4.19
CA GLY A 397 -23.59 -0.17 -5.23
C GLY A 397 -23.17 -1.29 -6.18
N VAL A 398 -21.91 -1.27 -6.65
CA VAL A 398 -21.35 -2.32 -7.53
C VAL A 398 -21.33 -3.68 -6.84
N ASN A 399 -20.81 -3.75 -5.61
CA ASN A 399 -20.73 -5.02 -4.87
C ASN A 399 -22.12 -5.57 -4.52
N LEU A 400 -23.09 -4.70 -4.18
CA LEU A 400 -24.46 -5.15 -3.94
C LEU A 400 -25.08 -5.75 -5.19
N ALA A 401 -24.88 -5.11 -6.35
CA ALA A 401 -25.35 -5.64 -7.62
C ALA A 401 -24.70 -7.00 -7.94
N ASP A 402 -23.41 -7.17 -7.65
CA ASP A 402 -22.71 -8.43 -7.87
C ASP A 402 -23.20 -9.56 -6.95
N ILE A 403 -23.43 -9.26 -5.67
CA ILE A 403 -24.02 -10.19 -4.70
C ILE A 403 -25.43 -10.63 -5.15
N LEU A 404 -26.27 -9.68 -5.58
CA LEU A 404 -27.62 -9.97 -6.10
C LEU A 404 -27.56 -10.87 -7.34
N ARG A 405 -26.61 -10.62 -8.24
CA ARG A 405 -26.35 -11.47 -9.42
C ARG A 405 -25.96 -12.89 -8.99
N MET A 406 -25.04 -13.06 -8.03
CA MET A 406 -24.64 -14.38 -7.53
C MET A 406 -25.81 -15.16 -6.91
N GLN A 407 -26.81 -14.47 -6.36
CA GLN A 407 -28.07 -15.06 -5.88
C GLN A 407 -29.10 -15.33 -7.00
N GLY A 408 -28.79 -15.04 -8.27
CA GLY A 408 -29.70 -15.22 -9.41
C GLY A 408 -30.75 -14.12 -9.57
N ARG A 409 -30.60 -12.98 -8.87
CA ARG A 409 -31.53 -11.84 -8.89
C ARG A 409 -31.04 -10.75 -9.86
N GLU A 410 -30.94 -11.11 -11.14
CA GLU A 410 -30.33 -10.25 -12.18
C GLU A 410 -31.11 -8.95 -12.42
N GLU A 411 -32.44 -8.97 -12.36
CA GLU A 411 -33.28 -7.76 -12.46
C GLU A 411 -32.96 -6.76 -11.35
N GLU A 412 -32.92 -7.22 -10.10
CA GLU A 412 -32.61 -6.36 -8.95
C GLU A 412 -31.17 -5.84 -9.02
N SER A 413 -30.23 -6.66 -9.47
CA SER A 413 -28.84 -6.25 -9.73
C SER A 413 -28.78 -5.05 -10.68
N ARG A 414 -29.49 -5.12 -11.81
CA ARG A 414 -29.59 -4.02 -12.78
C ARG A 414 -30.25 -2.78 -12.20
N GLU A 415 -31.33 -2.94 -11.43
CA GLU A 415 -31.99 -1.81 -10.77
C GLU A 415 -31.06 -1.08 -9.78
N ILE A 416 -30.23 -1.82 -9.04
CA ILE A 416 -29.23 -1.24 -8.14
C ILE A 416 -28.22 -0.40 -8.92
N LEU A 417 -27.70 -0.93 -10.04
CA LEU A 417 -26.74 -0.21 -10.88
C LEU A 417 -27.34 1.05 -11.50
N ILE A 418 -28.60 0.99 -11.96
CA ILE A 418 -29.33 2.15 -12.49
C ILE A 418 -29.48 3.22 -11.41
N LYS A 419 -29.92 2.85 -10.19
CA LYS A 419 -30.04 3.80 -9.06
C LYS A 419 -28.70 4.42 -8.67
N ALA A 420 -27.60 3.66 -8.73
CA ALA A 420 -26.27 4.21 -8.49
C ALA A 420 -25.85 5.19 -9.59
N LEU A 421 -26.18 4.92 -10.85
CA LEU A 421 -25.93 5.83 -11.98
C LEU A 421 -26.77 7.11 -11.93
N GLU A 422 -27.96 7.10 -11.33
CA GLU A 422 -28.74 8.34 -11.10
C GLU A 422 -27.96 9.36 -10.25
N ARG A 423 -27.10 8.89 -9.33
CA ARG A 423 -26.24 9.74 -8.51
C ARG A 423 -24.90 10.03 -9.18
N HIS A 424 -24.33 9.04 -9.86
CA HIS A 424 -23.02 9.14 -10.50
C HIS A 424 -23.12 8.78 -11.99
N PRO A 425 -23.73 9.67 -12.82
CA PRO A 425 -24.10 9.35 -14.21
C PRO A 425 -22.92 9.08 -15.13
N ASN A 426 -21.71 9.47 -14.72
CA ASN A 426 -20.47 9.35 -15.50
C ASN A 426 -19.47 8.38 -14.87
N ASN A 427 -19.88 7.56 -13.89
CA ASN A 427 -18.94 6.67 -13.22
C ASN A 427 -18.61 5.44 -14.11
N PRO A 428 -17.32 5.20 -14.41
CA PRO A 428 -16.90 4.13 -15.31
C PRO A 428 -17.19 2.73 -14.75
N SER A 429 -16.97 2.49 -13.46
CA SER A 429 -17.22 1.18 -12.83
C SER A 429 -18.69 0.79 -12.86
N LEU A 430 -19.61 1.74 -12.66
CA LEU A 430 -21.05 1.49 -12.74
C LEU A 430 -21.51 1.19 -14.17
N HIS A 431 -21.02 1.95 -15.15
CA HIS A 431 -21.28 1.66 -16.56
C HIS A 431 -20.72 0.31 -16.98
N HIS A 432 -19.52 -0.05 -16.52
CA HIS A 432 -18.93 -1.35 -16.79
C HIS A 432 -19.79 -2.49 -16.21
N ALA A 433 -20.16 -2.40 -14.93
CA ALA A 433 -20.99 -3.40 -14.28
C ALA A 433 -22.37 -3.54 -14.95
N LEU A 434 -22.99 -2.43 -15.34
CA LEU A 434 -24.29 -2.44 -16.02
C LEU A 434 -24.17 -2.98 -17.45
N GLY A 435 -23.10 -2.66 -18.17
CA GLY A 435 -22.78 -3.23 -19.47
C GLY A 435 -22.68 -4.76 -19.40
N LEU A 436 -21.93 -5.29 -18.43
CA LEU A 436 -21.84 -6.73 -18.20
C LEU A 436 -23.18 -7.37 -17.82
N ALA A 437 -24.03 -6.66 -17.08
CA ALA A 437 -25.38 -7.13 -16.78
C ALA A 437 -26.27 -7.22 -18.03
N TRP A 438 -26.13 -6.29 -18.98
CA TRP A 438 -26.81 -6.36 -20.26
C TRP A 438 -26.29 -7.47 -21.17
N VAL A 439 -24.99 -7.79 -21.14
CA VAL A 439 -24.45 -8.97 -21.83
C VAL A 439 -25.12 -10.24 -21.31
N ARG A 440 -25.22 -10.41 -19.98
CA ARG A 440 -25.88 -11.59 -19.38
C ARG A 440 -27.38 -11.65 -19.67
N ALA A 441 -28.02 -10.50 -19.84
CA ALA A 441 -29.42 -10.40 -20.23
C ALA A 441 -29.66 -10.59 -21.74
N ASP A 442 -28.66 -11.01 -22.51
CA ASP A 442 -28.71 -11.19 -23.96
C ASP A 442 -29.19 -9.93 -24.71
N ASN A 443 -28.77 -8.76 -24.22
CA ASN A 443 -29.08 -7.46 -24.82
C ASN A 443 -27.77 -6.71 -25.16
N PRO A 444 -27.03 -7.18 -26.18
CA PRO A 444 -25.67 -6.74 -26.43
C PRO A 444 -25.58 -5.28 -26.93
N GLU A 445 -26.65 -4.69 -27.48
CA GLU A 445 -26.63 -3.27 -27.88
C GLU A 445 -26.59 -2.32 -26.68
N HIS A 446 -27.39 -2.57 -25.64
CA HIS A 446 -27.30 -1.81 -24.39
C HIS A 446 -25.97 -2.06 -23.67
N ALA A 447 -25.43 -3.29 -23.80
CA ALA A 447 -24.12 -3.60 -23.27
C ALA A 447 -23.03 -2.74 -23.91
N VAL A 448 -22.98 -2.68 -25.25
CA VAL A 448 -22.01 -1.84 -25.99
C VAL A 448 -22.14 -0.37 -25.59
N GLU A 449 -23.35 0.18 -25.46
CA GLU A 449 -23.53 1.58 -25.06
C GLU A 449 -22.87 1.87 -23.70
N HIS A 450 -23.12 1.02 -22.70
CA HIS A 450 -22.58 1.22 -21.36
C HIS A 450 -21.08 0.90 -21.28
N LEU A 451 -20.60 -0.14 -21.96
CA LEU A 451 -19.17 -0.47 -22.02
C LEU A 451 -18.36 0.62 -22.73
N ALA A 452 -18.92 1.23 -23.80
CA ALA A 452 -18.32 2.37 -24.47
C ALA A 452 -18.20 3.58 -23.53
N LYS A 453 -19.24 3.88 -22.75
CA LYS A 453 -19.19 4.95 -21.73
C LYS A 453 -18.14 4.66 -20.66
N ALA A 454 -18.05 3.40 -20.18
CA ALA A 454 -17.04 3.03 -19.19
C ALA A 454 -15.62 3.30 -19.70
N ALA A 455 -15.29 2.82 -20.90
CA ALA A 455 -13.99 3.03 -21.52
C ALA A 455 -13.69 4.51 -21.84
N ALA A 456 -14.73 5.31 -22.16
CA ALA A 456 -14.56 6.73 -22.43
C ALA A 456 -14.34 7.57 -21.16
N TRP A 457 -14.98 7.20 -20.04
CA TRP A 457 -14.86 7.93 -18.77
C TRP A 457 -13.60 7.60 -17.98
N ASP A 458 -13.03 6.42 -18.19
CA ASP A 458 -11.69 6.07 -17.69
C ASP A 458 -10.86 5.38 -18.78
N PRO A 459 -10.24 6.16 -19.67
CA PRO A 459 -9.42 5.62 -20.74
C PRO A 459 -8.05 5.11 -20.24
N SER A 460 -7.72 5.32 -18.96
CA SER A 460 -6.49 4.83 -18.34
C SER A 460 -6.57 3.38 -17.87
N ASP A 461 -7.77 2.85 -17.67
CA ASP A 461 -8.00 1.44 -17.34
C ASP A 461 -8.17 0.59 -18.62
N PRO A 462 -7.13 -0.14 -19.06
CA PRO A 462 -7.20 -0.93 -20.29
C PRO A 462 -8.26 -2.04 -20.25
N ARG A 463 -8.67 -2.48 -19.05
CA ARG A 463 -9.68 -3.54 -18.90
C ARG A 463 -11.04 -3.09 -19.42
N LEU A 464 -11.39 -1.83 -19.24
CA LEU A 464 -12.66 -1.28 -19.70
C LEU A 464 -12.75 -1.28 -21.23
N ALA A 465 -11.66 -0.86 -21.89
CA ALA A 465 -11.56 -0.88 -23.34
C ALA A 465 -11.52 -2.32 -23.89
N LEU A 466 -10.84 -3.24 -23.20
CA LEU A 466 -10.79 -4.66 -23.56
C LEU A 466 -12.20 -5.28 -23.57
N VAL A 467 -12.95 -5.12 -22.49
CA VAL A 467 -14.32 -5.67 -22.39
C VAL A 467 -15.25 -5.05 -23.44
N HIS A 468 -15.12 -3.75 -23.71
CA HIS A 468 -15.84 -3.08 -24.79
C HIS A 468 -15.51 -3.66 -26.18
N GLY A 469 -14.22 -3.81 -26.49
CA GLY A 469 -13.76 -4.36 -27.77
C GLY A 469 -14.14 -5.83 -27.99
N LEU A 470 -14.12 -6.64 -26.93
CA LEU A 470 -14.60 -8.03 -26.96
C LEU A 470 -16.10 -8.10 -27.22
N CYS A 471 -16.89 -7.23 -26.58
CA CYS A 471 -18.34 -7.15 -26.80
C CYS A 471 -18.68 -6.74 -28.25
N LEU A 472 -17.96 -5.75 -28.81
CA LEU A 472 -18.10 -5.37 -30.22
C LEU A 472 -17.73 -6.52 -31.17
N SER A 473 -16.66 -7.27 -30.86
CA SER A 473 -16.24 -8.41 -31.68
C SER A 473 -17.26 -9.55 -31.65
N GLN A 474 -17.91 -9.80 -30.51
CA GLN A 474 -18.99 -10.78 -30.40
C GLN A 474 -20.21 -10.40 -31.26
N LEU A 475 -20.43 -9.11 -31.49
CA LEU A 475 -21.46 -8.58 -32.38
C LEU A 475 -21.04 -8.52 -33.86
N GLU A 476 -19.89 -9.09 -34.22
CA GLU A 476 -19.29 -9.01 -35.57
C GLU A 476 -18.98 -7.56 -36.01
N ARG A 477 -19.01 -6.59 -35.08
CA ARG A 477 -18.66 -5.17 -35.30
C ARG A 477 -17.15 -4.98 -35.23
N HIS A 478 -16.41 -5.83 -35.93
CA HIS A 478 -14.95 -5.90 -35.86
C HIS A 478 -14.26 -4.57 -36.22
N GLY A 479 -14.85 -3.74 -37.08
CA GLY A 479 -14.28 -2.43 -37.44
C GLY A 479 -14.27 -1.46 -36.27
N GLU A 480 -15.35 -1.43 -35.49
CA GLU A 480 -15.45 -0.61 -34.28
C GLU A 480 -14.57 -1.17 -33.16
N ALA A 481 -14.49 -2.51 -33.04
CA ALA A 481 -13.61 -3.17 -32.08
C ALA A 481 -12.14 -2.79 -32.33
N ILE A 482 -11.68 -2.86 -33.59
CA ILE A 482 -10.33 -2.46 -33.98
C ILE A 482 -10.07 -1.01 -33.58
N PHE A 483 -10.96 -0.08 -33.93
CA PHE A 483 -10.80 1.33 -33.60
C PHE A 483 -10.71 1.58 -32.07
N ALA A 484 -11.58 0.94 -31.29
CA ALA A 484 -11.58 1.08 -29.83
C ALA A 484 -10.29 0.52 -29.20
N LEU A 485 -9.84 -0.65 -29.65
CA LEU A 485 -8.63 -1.31 -29.13
C LEU A 485 -7.34 -0.59 -29.55
N GLU A 486 -7.27 -0.05 -30.77
CA GLU A 486 -6.15 0.77 -31.23
C GLU A 486 -6.01 2.03 -30.38
N ASN A 487 -7.11 2.74 -30.10
CA ASN A 487 -7.09 3.92 -29.23
C ASN A 487 -6.65 3.57 -27.81
N ALA A 488 -7.12 2.45 -27.25
CA ALA A 488 -6.69 2.01 -25.92
C ALA A 488 -5.19 1.65 -25.88
N LEU A 489 -4.66 1.03 -26.93
CA LEU A 489 -3.23 0.72 -27.05
C LEU A 489 -2.35 1.97 -27.19
N GLN A 490 -2.89 3.13 -27.59
CA GLN A 490 -2.12 4.39 -27.52
C GLN A 490 -1.81 4.79 -26.07
N MET A 491 -2.71 4.46 -25.14
CA MET A 491 -2.53 4.76 -23.71
C MET A 491 -1.81 3.64 -22.96
N ALA A 492 -2.01 2.38 -23.37
CA ALA A 492 -1.39 1.21 -22.76
C ALA A 492 -0.63 0.36 -23.81
N PRO A 493 0.49 0.86 -24.38
CA PRO A 493 1.17 0.23 -25.52
C PRO A 493 1.74 -1.16 -25.22
N THR A 494 2.01 -1.46 -23.95
CA THR A 494 2.55 -2.73 -23.45
C THR A 494 1.47 -3.70 -22.99
N ASN A 495 0.18 -3.35 -23.06
CA ASN A 495 -0.89 -4.23 -22.63
C ASN A 495 -1.10 -5.38 -23.63
N GLY A 496 -0.71 -6.59 -23.22
CA GLY A 496 -0.77 -7.78 -24.05
C GLY A 496 -2.19 -8.22 -24.40
N ASP A 497 -3.15 -8.07 -23.48
CA ASP A 497 -4.53 -8.55 -23.67
C ASP A 497 -5.29 -7.69 -24.69
N LEU A 498 -5.13 -6.36 -24.62
CA LEU A 498 -5.65 -5.44 -25.64
C LEU A 498 -5.08 -5.77 -27.02
N ARG A 499 -3.78 -6.08 -27.09
CA ARG A 499 -3.08 -6.42 -28.33
C ARG A 499 -3.57 -7.75 -28.91
N LEU A 500 -3.81 -8.76 -28.05
CA LEU A 500 -4.39 -10.04 -28.47
C LEU A 500 -5.81 -9.85 -29.01
N ALA A 501 -6.67 -9.13 -28.29
CA ALA A 501 -8.03 -8.84 -28.76
C ALA A 501 -8.02 -8.10 -30.11
N LEU A 502 -7.09 -7.15 -30.30
CA LEU A 502 -6.94 -6.43 -31.57
C LEU A 502 -6.50 -7.36 -32.71
N ILE A 503 -5.53 -8.24 -32.46
CA ILE A 503 -5.08 -9.24 -33.42
C ILE A 503 -6.25 -10.13 -33.85
N ASP A 504 -7.07 -10.59 -32.92
CA ASP A 504 -8.23 -11.43 -33.23
C ASP A 504 -9.29 -10.67 -34.05
N SER A 505 -9.59 -9.42 -33.72
CA SER A 505 -10.49 -8.58 -34.54
C SER A 505 -9.93 -8.29 -35.94
N LEU A 506 -8.62 -8.12 -36.09
CA LEU A 506 -7.95 -7.91 -37.39
C LEU A 506 -8.00 -9.17 -38.26
N ARG A 507 -7.75 -10.35 -37.66
CA ARG A 507 -7.86 -11.64 -38.34
C ARG A 507 -9.28 -11.90 -38.83
N ALA A 508 -10.29 -11.56 -38.03
CA ALA A 508 -11.70 -11.68 -38.42
C ALA A 508 -12.08 -10.80 -39.63
N GLN A 509 -11.32 -9.74 -39.93
CA GLN A 509 -11.45 -8.92 -41.14
C GLN A 509 -10.42 -9.21 -42.22
N GLU A 510 -9.67 -10.31 -42.11
CA GLU A 510 -8.61 -10.69 -43.05
C GLU A 510 -7.52 -9.60 -43.23
N ARG A 511 -7.34 -8.74 -42.23
CA ARG A 511 -6.29 -7.69 -42.20
C ARG A 511 -4.96 -8.28 -41.72
N TRP A 512 -4.47 -9.30 -42.43
CA TRP A 512 -3.37 -10.16 -41.98
C TRP A 512 -2.05 -9.42 -41.74
N ASN A 513 -1.68 -8.46 -42.59
CA ASN A 513 -0.43 -7.69 -42.43
C ASN A 513 -0.39 -6.86 -41.14
N GLU A 514 -1.54 -6.33 -40.74
CA GLU A 514 -1.67 -5.55 -39.50
C GLU A 514 -1.66 -6.47 -38.29
N ALA A 515 -2.36 -7.61 -38.36
CA ALA A 515 -2.31 -8.65 -37.33
C ALA A 515 -0.86 -9.16 -37.11
N LEU A 516 -0.08 -9.37 -38.18
CA LEU A 516 1.34 -9.73 -38.09
C LEU A 516 2.16 -8.65 -37.39
N THR A 517 1.93 -7.38 -37.72
CA THR A 517 2.64 -6.24 -37.11
C THR A 517 2.39 -6.20 -35.59
N HIS A 518 1.13 -6.33 -35.16
CA HIS A 518 0.80 -6.37 -33.74
C HIS A 518 1.32 -7.63 -33.05
N GLY A 519 1.30 -8.80 -33.71
CA GLY A 519 1.86 -10.04 -33.16
C GLY A 519 3.37 -9.96 -32.96
N GLN A 520 4.11 -9.32 -33.87
CA GLN A 520 5.56 -9.12 -33.74
C GLN A 520 5.89 -8.22 -32.54
N GLU A 521 5.09 -7.18 -32.32
CA GLU A 521 5.25 -6.33 -31.15
C GLU A 521 4.92 -7.06 -29.84
N LEU A 522 3.88 -7.89 -29.83
CA LEU A 522 3.59 -8.76 -28.68
C LEU A 522 4.75 -9.71 -28.38
N LEU A 523 5.39 -10.27 -29.41
CA LEU A 523 6.56 -11.11 -29.25
C LEU A 523 7.78 -10.34 -28.72
N ARG A 524 7.98 -9.08 -29.11
CA ARG A 524 9.04 -8.24 -28.51
C ARG A 524 8.83 -8.04 -27.02
N GLN A 525 7.58 -7.87 -26.59
CA GLN A 525 7.21 -7.71 -25.19
C GLN A 525 7.31 -9.03 -24.42
N ARG A 526 7.04 -10.16 -25.08
CA ARG A 526 7.07 -11.51 -24.49
C ARG A 526 7.93 -12.48 -25.31
N PRO A 527 9.27 -12.29 -25.37
CA PRO A 527 10.14 -13.00 -26.33
C PRO A 527 10.28 -14.51 -26.08
N LYS A 528 9.90 -14.98 -24.88
CA LYS A 528 9.94 -16.40 -24.49
C LYS A 528 8.56 -17.05 -24.45
N ASP A 529 7.50 -16.33 -24.81
CA ASP A 529 6.14 -16.86 -24.77
C ASP A 529 5.87 -17.75 -26.00
N ALA A 530 5.82 -19.06 -25.75
CA ALA A 530 5.59 -20.06 -26.78
C ALA A 530 4.21 -19.91 -27.45
N MET A 531 3.20 -19.39 -26.74
CA MET A 531 1.87 -19.15 -27.31
C MET A 531 1.91 -18.03 -28.33
N VAL A 532 2.63 -16.95 -28.04
CA VAL A 532 2.78 -15.81 -28.98
C VAL A 532 3.55 -16.22 -30.24
N VAL A 533 4.60 -17.04 -30.11
CA VAL A 533 5.34 -17.59 -31.26
C VAL A 533 4.44 -18.44 -32.15
N GLN A 534 3.57 -19.27 -31.55
CA GLN A 534 2.64 -20.11 -32.28
C GLN A 534 1.57 -19.27 -32.99
N LEU A 535 0.98 -18.29 -32.31
CA LEU A 535 0.02 -17.35 -32.88
C LEU A 535 0.57 -16.65 -34.13
N LEU A 536 1.82 -16.16 -34.09
CA LEU A 536 2.45 -15.51 -35.24
C LEU A 536 2.60 -16.42 -36.46
N ARG A 537 2.89 -17.71 -36.27
CA ARG A 537 2.98 -18.68 -37.36
C ARG A 537 1.62 -18.90 -38.02
N GLU A 538 0.56 -18.97 -37.21
CA GLU A 538 -0.81 -19.14 -37.71
C GLU A 538 -1.23 -17.94 -38.55
N ILE A 539 -0.99 -16.72 -38.06
CA ILE A 539 -1.30 -15.49 -38.81
C ILE A 539 -0.52 -15.44 -40.13
N GLN A 540 0.76 -15.83 -40.14
CA GLN A 540 1.57 -15.85 -41.37
C GLN A 540 1.05 -16.88 -42.38
N GLN A 541 0.66 -18.07 -41.93
CA GLN A 541 0.10 -19.09 -42.80
C GLN A 541 -1.20 -18.65 -43.46
N ASP A 542 -2.06 -17.95 -42.72
CA ASP A 542 -3.30 -17.41 -43.26
C ASP A 542 -3.06 -16.19 -44.17
N ALA A 543 -2.02 -15.38 -43.91
CA ALA A 543 -1.61 -14.29 -44.78
C ALA A 543 -1.08 -14.76 -46.15
N ASP A 544 -0.46 -15.93 -46.18
CA ASP A 544 0.14 -16.53 -47.38
C ASP A 544 -0.86 -17.33 -48.25
N ARG A 545 -2.07 -17.60 -47.72
CA ARG A 545 -3.17 -18.28 -48.43
C ARG A 545 -3.98 -17.28 -49.25
#